data_AF-A0A5M8SZM0-F1
#
_entry.id   AF-A0A5M8SZM0-F1
#
_cell.length_a   1.000
_cell.length_b   1.000
_cell.length_c   1.000
_cell.angle_alpha   90.00
_cell.angle_beta   90.00
_cell.angle_gamma   90.00
#
_symmetry.space_group_name_H-M   'P 1'
#
loop_
_entity.id
_entity.type
_entity.pdbx_description
1 polymer ?
#
loop_
_entity_poly.entity_id
_entity_poly.type
_entity_poly.pdbx_seq_one_letter_code
_entity_poly.pdbx_strand_id
1 'polypeptide(L)'
;MERELRLGRASLGHGGAGAAAGRVRDLGRRSAHADTRDRGWRGTNSLWLAERGFEVLGIDVAPLAVERARAKLGGHGLACRFATLDILAADPPDGPFHFVFDRGCFHLFDEPDERARFAAALAPRGLWLSLIGSTEGPPREVGPPRRSAREVALAVEPALEIIELRSSEFRDHGALAWFCLARRRTMPAQSSYGVVASD
;
A
#
# COMPACT_ATOMS: atom_id res chain seq x y z
N MET A 1 -11.29 -3.81 -3.63
CA MET A 1 -10.31 -4.76 -3.07
C MET A 1 -10.46 -6.15 -3.70
N GLU A 2 -11.65 -6.75 -3.78
CA GLU A 2 -11.81 -8.12 -4.32
C GLU A 2 -11.31 -8.34 -5.76
N ARG A 3 -11.62 -7.44 -6.71
CA ARG A 3 -11.05 -7.49 -8.08
C ARG A 3 -9.52 -7.46 -8.07
N GLU A 4 -8.94 -6.65 -7.21
CA GLU A 4 -7.50 -6.44 -7.08
C GLU A 4 -6.81 -7.61 -6.41
N LEU A 5 -7.50 -8.28 -5.48
CA LEU A 5 -7.04 -9.56 -4.96
C LEU A 5 -7.04 -10.66 -6.02
N ARG A 6 -7.99 -10.64 -6.96
CA ARG A 6 -7.94 -11.56 -8.11
C ARG A 6 -6.72 -11.25 -8.99
N LEU A 7 -6.40 -9.97 -9.19
CA LEU A 7 -5.19 -9.55 -9.91
C LEU A 7 -3.91 -9.93 -9.14
N GLY A 8 -3.86 -9.75 -7.82
CA GLY A 8 -2.76 -10.20 -6.97
C GLY A 8 -2.60 -11.71 -6.94
N ARG A 9 -3.69 -12.48 -6.92
CA ARG A 9 -3.66 -13.94 -7.08
C ARG A 9 -3.19 -14.37 -8.46
N ALA A 10 -3.65 -13.70 -9.50
CA ALA A 10 -3.20 -13.95 -10.86
C ALA A 10 -1.70 -13.64 -11.04
N SER A 11 -1.18 -12.60 -10.36
CA SER A 11 0.25 -12.29 -10.39
C SER A 11 1.11 -13.27 -9.59
N LEU A 12 0.53 -14.07 -8.69
CA LEU A 12 1.20 -15.12 -7.91
C LEU A 12 1.41 -16.44 -8.68
N GLY A 13 0.88 -16.56 -9.90
CA GLY A 13 1.04 -17.74 -10.75
C GLY A 13 0.05 -18.87 -10.43
N HIS A 14 -0.41 -19.56 -11.48
CA HIS A 14 -1.24 -20.77 -11.37
C HIS A 14 -0.33 -21.97 -11.04
N GLY A 15 -0.04 -22.19 -9.76
CA GLY A 15 0.51 -23.46 -9.26
C GLY A 15 -0.61 -24.28 -8.64
N GLY A 16 -0.77 -25.54 -9.07
CA GLY A 16 -1.76 -26.48 -8.51
C GLY A 16 -1.65 -26.63 -6.99
N ALA A 17 -2.71 -27.19 -6.39
CA ALA A 17 -2.91 -27.45 -4.96
C ALA A 17 -1.60 -27.46 -4.13
N GLY A 18 -1.27 -26.31 -3.52
CA GLY A 18 0.01 -26.08 -2.82
C GLY A 18 0.74 -24.78 -3.16
N ALA A 19 0.16 -23.87 -3.97
CA ALA A 19 0.75 -22.55 -4.22
C ALA A 19 0.97 -21.78 -2.91
N ALA A 20 2.22 -21.35 -2.66
CA ALA A 20 2.57 -20.50 -1.53
C ALA A 20 1.63 -19.29 -1.49
N ALA A 21 0.88 -19.14 -0.39
CA ALA A 21 0.04 -17.98 -0.17
C ALA A 21 0.89 -16.72 -0.33
N GLY A 22 0.57 -15.86 -1.31
CA GLY A 22 1.37 -14.68 -1.56
C GLY A 22 1.51 -13.83 -0.31
N ARG A 23 2.75 -13.44 0.04
CA ARG A 23 3.00 -12.54 1.16
C ARG A 23 2.46 -11.15 0.86
N VAL A 24 1.60 -10.67 1.75
CA VAL A 24 0.97 -9.36 1.71
C VAL A 24 1.50 -8.48 2.84
N ARG A 25 1.80 -7.23 2.52
CA ARG A 25 2.05 -6.19 3.54
C ARG A 25 0.87 -5.22 3.58
N ASP A 26 0.31 -4.99 4.75
CA ASP A 26 -0.75 -4.00 4.98
C ASP A 26 -0.20 -2.85 5.85
N LEU A 27 -0.13 -1.65 5.29
CA LEU A 27 0.51 -0.49 5.90
C LEU A 27 -0.51 0.45 6.57
N GLY A 28 -0.26 0.71 7.84
CA GLY A 28 -0.92 1.70 8.67
C GLY A 28 -0.34 3.12 8.53
N ARG A 29 -0.94 4.08 9.24
CA ARG A 29 -0.80 5.53 8.98
C ARG A 29 0.26 6.16 9.89
N ARG A 30 1.10 7.08 9.38
CA ARG A 30 1.82 8.06 10.22
C ARG A 30 0.90 9.23 10.55
N SER A 31 0.26 9.27 11.71
CA SER A 31 -0.11 10.56 12.32
C SER A 31 -0.46 10.40 13.79
N ALA A 32 0.23 11.17 14.65
CA ALA A 32 -0.13 11.40 16.05
C ALA A 32 -1.36 12.31 16.24
N HIS A 33 -1.92 12.87 15.14
CA HIS A 33 -2.98 13.89 15.17
C HIS A 33 -4.16 13.58 14.23
N ALA A 34 -4.62 12.33 14.21
CA ALA A 34 -5.89 11.99 13.58
C ALA A 34 -7.04 12.20 14.57
N ASP A 35 -8.03 13.01 14.18
CA ASP A 35 -9.34 13.12 14.81
C ASP A 35 -9.84 11.75 15.29
N THR A 36 -10.25 11.69 16.56
CA THR A 36 -10.83 10.53 17.28
C THR A 36 -11.97 9.82 16.55
N ARG A 37 -12.51 10.41 15.48
CA ARG A 37 -13.56 9.82 14.63
C ARG A 37 -13.06 8.94 13.49
N ASP A 38 -11.80 9.07 13.05
CA ASP A 38 -11.23 8.17 12.03
C ASP A 38 -10.82 6.86 12.72
N ARG A 39 -11.50 5.76 12.38
CA ARG A 39 -11.12 4.42 12.83
C ARG A 39 -9.78 4.08 12.14
N GLY A 40 -8.68 4.54 12.73
CA GLY A 40 -7.32 4.30 12.24
C GLY A 40 -7.01 2.83 12.01
N TRP A 41 -5.82 2.54 11.45
CA TRP A 41 -5.38 1.18 11.18
C TRP A 41 -5.44 0.32 12.46
N ARG A 42 -6.27 -0.73 12.46
CA ARG A 42 -6.47 -1.69 13.57
C ARG A 42 -6.43 -3.12 13.05
N GLY A 43 -5.63 -3.36 12.02
CA GLY A 43 -5.50 -4.66 11.36
C GLY A 43 -6.74 -5.18 10.63
N THR A 44 -7.82 -4.40 10.48
CA THR A 44 -9.06 -4.88 9.82
C THR A 44 -8.82 -5.37 8.39
N ASN A 45 -8.03 -4.64 7.60
CA ASN A 45 -7.70 -5.08 6.24
C ASN A 45 -6.77 -6.30 6.28
N SER A 46 -5.79 -6.30 7.18
CA SER A 46 -4.88 -7.44 7.39
C SER A 46 -5.64 -8.73 7.67
N LEU A 47 -6.61 -8.71 8.59
CA LEU A 47 -7.42 -9.88 8.94
C LEU A 47 -8.30 -10.32 7.77
N TRP A 48 -8.96 -9.38 7.10
CA TRP A 48 -9.80 -9.67 5.93
C TRP A 48 -9.00 -10.30 4.76
N LEU A 49 -7.73 -9.90 4.59
CA LEU A 49 -6.80 -10.51 3.64
C LEU A 49 -6.40 -11.91 4.09
N ALA A 50 -6.07 -12.09 5.37
CA ALA A 50 -5.68 -13.39 5.91
C ALA A 50 -6.82 -14.41 5.86
N GLU A 51 -8.07 -13.99 6.09
CA GLU A 51 -9.29 -14.80 5.91
C GLU A 51 -9.45 -15.33 4.48
N ARG A 52 -8.85 -14.64 3.50
CA ARG A 52 -8.87 -15.08 2.10
C ARG A 52 -7.71 -16.01 1.78
N GLY A 53 -6.85 -16.34 2.73
CA GLY A 53 -5.72 -17.26 2.57
C GLY A 53 -4.45 -16.58 2.06
N PHE A 54 -4.27 -15.29 2.33
CA PHE A 54 -2.97 -14.62 2.18
C PHE A 54 -2.15 -14.77 3.46
N GLU A 55 -0.82 -14.86 3.34
CA GLU A 55 0.07 -14.64 4.49
C GLU A 55 0.28 -13.14 4.65
N VAL A 56 -0.11 -12.57 5.78
CA VAL A 56 -0.19 -11.12 5.96
C VAL A 56 0.74 -10.64 7.06
N LEU A 57 1.55 -9.63 6.74
CA LEU A 57 2.24 -8.80 7.71
C LEU A 57 1.58 -7.41 7.75
N GLY A 58 0.86 -7.14 8.84
CA GLY A 58 0.33 -5.83 9.14
C GLY A 58 1.34 -4.97 9.91
N ILE A 59 1.61 -3.75 9.43
CA ILE A 59 2.59 -2.84 10.04
C ILE A 59 1.95 -1.49 10.32
N ASP A 60 2.23 -0.92 11.49
CA ASP A 60 1.98 0.49 11.80
C ASP A 60 3.08 1.03 12.71
N VAL A 61 3.32 2.33 12.66
CA VAL A 61 4.33 2.99 13.51
C VAL A 61 3.84 3.13 14.96
N ALA A 62 2.52 3.16 15.19
CA ALA A 62 1.92 3.33 16.49
C ALA A 62 1.81 1.98 17.24
N PRO A 63 2.54 1.79 18.36
CA PRO A 63 2.49 0.54 19.13
C PRO A 63 1.07 0.16 19.58
N LEU A 64 0.27 1.15 19.97
CA LEU A 64 -1.11 0.94 20.41
C LEU A 64 -2.02 0.43 19.29
N ALA A 65 -1.78 0.83 18.04
CA ALA A 65 -2.53 0.34 16.89
C ALA A 65 -2.23 -1.14 16.63
N VAL A 66 -0.95 -1.51 16.71
CA VAL A 66 -0.46 -2.90 16.61
C VAL A 66 -1.01 -3.77 17.74
N GLU A 67 -1.00 -3.28 18.98
CA GLU A 67 -1.57 -4.00 20.13
C GLU A 67 -3.05 -4.29 19.91
N ARG A 68 -3.83 -3.28 19.49
CA ARG A 68 -5.26 -3.44 19.18
C ARG A 68 -5.49 -4.41 18.02
N ALA A 69 -4.63 -4.41 17.00
CA ALA A 69 -4.70 -5.36 15.89
C ALA A 69 -4.43 -6.80 16.36
N ARG A 70 -3.43 -7.00 17.23
CA ARG A 70 -3.13 -8.32 17.84
C ARG A 70 -4.28 -8.82 18.72
N ALA A 71 -4.85 -7.94 19.55
CA ALA A 71 -6.02 -8.28 20.36
C ALA A 71 -7.21 -8.68 19.48
N LYS A 72 -7.41 -8.00 18.34
CA LYS A 72 -8.46 -8.32 17.37
C LYS A 72 -8.23 -9.65 16.64
N LEU A 73 -6.98 -10.05 16.42
CA LEU A 73 -6.65 -11.38 15.87
C LEU A 73 -7.05 -12.51 16.82
N GLY A 74 -7.12 -12.27 18.13
CA GLY A 74 -7.90 -13.10 19.07
C GLY A 74 -7.61 -14.60 19.05
N GLY A 75 -6.39 -15.04 18.72
CA GLY A 75 -6.05 -16.46 18.60
C GLY A 75 -6.66 -17.18 17.39
N HIS A 76 -7.28 -16.46 16.45
CA HIS A 76 -7.71 -17.01 15.17
C HIS A 76 -6.50 -17.61 14.44
N GLY A 77 -6.63 -18.84 13.92
CA GLY A 77 -5.59 -19.56 13.17
C GLY A 77 -5.28 -18.97 11.80
N LEU A 78 -5.45 -17.66 11.62
CA LEU A 78 -5.16 -16.93 10.40
C LEU A 78 -3.64 -16.72 10.29
N ALA A 79 -3.11 -16.82 9.06
CA ALA A 79 -1.72 -16.52 8.75
C ALA A 79 -1.46 -15.01 8.72
N CYS A 80 -1.66 -14.33 9.87
CA CYS A 80 -1.55 -12.89 10.01
C CYS A 80 -0.64 -12.55 11.19
N ARG A 81 0.35 -11.68 10.96
CA ARG A 81 1.26 -11.16 11.98
C ARG A 81 1.22 -9.64 11.99
N PHE A 82 1.56 -9.05 13.13
CA PHE A 82 1.62 -7.59 13.29
C PHE A 82 2.93 -7.14 13.89
N ALA A 83 3.51 -6.08 13.34
CA ALA A 83 4.76 -5.48 13.80
C ALA A 83 4.64 -3.96 13.93
N THR A 84 5.24 -3.41 14.99
CA THR A 84 5.47 -1.97 15.09
C THR A 84 6.72 -1.65 14.29
N LEU A 85 6.57 -0.91 13.19
CA LEU A 85 7.68 -0.62 12.29
C LEU A 85 7.46 0.71 11.58
N ASP A 86 8.54 1.49 11.49
CA ASP A 86 8.63 2.63 10.60
C ASP A 86 9.29 2.23 9.28
N ILE A 87 8.47 2.17 8.23
CA ILE A 87 8.89 1.73 6.90
C ILE A 87 9.94 2.63 6.23
N LEU A 88 10.15 3.84 6.74
CA LEU A 88 11.21 4.71 6.26
C LEU A 88 12.55 4.46 6.97
N ALA A 89 12.50 3.90 8.18
CA ALA A 89 13.67 3.69 9.02
C ALA A 89 14.25 2.28 8.90
N ALA A 90 13.42 1.28 8.60
CA ALA A 90 13.84 -0.11 8.50
C ALA A 90 12.99 -0.91 7.51
N ASP A 91 13.63 -1.90 6.89
CA ASP A 91 12.93 -2.85 6.04
C ASP A 91 12.06 -3.80 6.86
N PRO A 92 10.84 -4.11 6.39
CA PRO A 92 10.00 -5.12 7.02
C PRO A 92 10.65 -6.51 6.96
N PRO A 93 10.49 -7.33 8.02
CA PRO A 93 10.89 -8.72 7.96
C PRO A 93 10.11 -9.46 6.87
N ASP A 94 10.71 -10.51 6.32
CA ASP A 94 10.07 -11.43 5.37
C ASP A 94 9.71 -10.83 3.99
N GLY A 95 10.25 -9.65 3.67
CA GLY A 95 10.27 -9.11 2.32
C GLY A 95 11.13 -9.96 1.36
N PRO A 96 10.98 -9.75 0.03
CA PRO A 96 10.05 -8.83 -0.61
C PRO A 96 8.61 -9.40 -0.71
N PHE A 97 7.61 -8.51 -0.88
CA PHE A 97 6.18 -8.84 -0.86
C PHE A 97 5.56 -8.86 -2.25
N HIS A 98 4.67 -9.81 -2.51
CA HIS A 98 4.01 -9.90 -3.81
C HIS A 98 2.84 -8.93 -3.94
N PHE A 99 2.28 -8.50 -2.80
CA PHE A 99 1.24 -7.50 -2.74
C PHE A 99 1.47 -6.57 -1.55
N VAL A 100 1.40 -5.26 -1.77
CA VAL A 100 1.42 -4.26 -0.71
C VAL A 100 0.12 -3.47 -0.81
N PHE A 101 -0.60 -3.39 0.29
CA PHE A 101 -1.75 -2.51 0.43
C PHE A 101 -1.40 -1.38 1.40
N ASP A 102 -1.66 -0.14 1.00
CA ASP A 102 -1.62 0.99 1.92
C ASP A 102 -2.91 1.81 1.83
N ARG A 103 -3.39 2.23 2.99
CA ARG A 103 -4.55 3.12 3.11
C ARG A 103 -4.09 4.42 3.74
N GLY A 104 -3.72 5.36 2.90
CA GLY A 104 -3.35 6.69 3.33
C GLY A 104 -1.97 6.78 3.99
N CYS A 105 -1.05 5.88 3.61
CA CYS A 105 0.36 5.99 4.00
C CYS A 105 1.11 6.85 2.96
N PHE A 106 0.89 6.57 1.67
CA PHE A 106 1.65 7.17 0.57
C PHE A 106 1.62 8.70 0.51
N HIS A 107 0.48 9.32 0.79
CA HIS A 107 0.33 10.78 0.67
C HIS A 107 1.14 11.59 1.69
N LEU A 108 1.82 10.90 2.61
CA LEU A 108 2.68 11.47 3.65
C LEU A 108 4.16 11.58 3.23
N PHE A 109 4.55 10.98 2.10
CA PHE A 109 5.94 10.98 1.62
C PHE A 109 6.12 11.95 0.46
N ASP A 110 7.01 12.92 0.66
CA ASP A 110 7.31 13.94 -0.34
C ASP A 110 8.63 13.68 -1.06
N GLU A 111 9.59 13.02 -0.40
CA GLU A 111 10.93 12.85 -0.95
C GLU A 111 11.00 11.66 -1.94
N PRO A 112 11.71 11.82 -3.08
CA PRO A 112 11.89 10.75 -4.06
C PRO A 112 12.42 9.43 -3.46
N ASP A 113 13.38 9.53 -2.54
CA ASP A 113 14.02 8.36 -1.90
C ASP A 113 13.04 7.61 -0.98
N GLU A 114 12.14 8.33 -0.29
CA GLU A 114 11.07 7.72 0.52
C GLU A 114 10.12 6.92 -0.36
N ARG A 115 9.78 7.47 -1.54
CA ARG A 115 8.89 6.82 -2.52
C ARG A 115 9.56 5.61 -3.16
N ALA A 116 10.86 5.67 -3.44
CA ALA A 116 11.63 4.55 -3.99
C ALA A 116 11.66 3.33 -3.05
N ARG A 117 11.67 3.54 -1.73
CA ARG A 117 11.60 2.45 -0.73
C ARG A 117 10.32 1.61 -0.85
N PHE A 118 9.20 2.19 -1.30
CA PHE A 118 7.98 1.41 -1.56
C PHE A 118 8.16 0.38 -2.66
N ALA A 119 8.83 0.77 -3.74
CA ALA A 119 9.10 -0.13 -4.86
C ALA A 119 10.09 -1.24 -4.48
N ALA A 120 11.09 -0.92 -3.65
CA ALA A 120 12.08 -1.88 -3.18
C ALA A 120 11.46 -3.03 -2.34
N ALA A 121 10.40 -2.73 -1.59
CA ALA A 121 9.70 -3.71 -0.76
C ALA A 121 8.87 -4.74 -1.55
N LEU A 122 8.57 -4.48 -2.83
CA LEU A 122 7.81 -5.40 -3.68
C LEU A 122 8.70 -6.48 -4.26
N ALA A 123 8.20 -7.71 -4.41
CA ALA A 123 8.85 -8.74 -5.22
C ALA A 123 8.84 -8.32 -6.70
N PRO A 124 9.70 -8.89 -7.58
CA PRO A 124 9.57 -8.68 -9.02
C PRO A 124 8.13 -8.93 -9.48
N ARG A 125 7.56 -7.99 -10.26
CA ARG A 125 6.14 -7.99 -10.69
C ARG A 125 5.11 -7.90 -9.55
N GLY A 126 5.54 -7.65 -8.32
CA GLY A 126 4.65 -7.42 -7.18
C GLY A 126 3.75 -6.21 -7.39
N LEU A 127 2.56 -6.27 -6.82
CA LEU A 127 1.54 -5.23 -6.96
C LEU A 127 1.50 -4.36 -5.71
N TRP A 128 1.30 -3.06 -5.92
CA TRP A 128 1.04 -2.12 -4.84
C TRP A 128 -0.28 -1.40 -5.09
N LEU A 129 -1.15 -1.47 -4.11
CA LEU A 129 -2.44 -0.80 -4.12
C LEU A 129 -2.47 0.26 -3.02
N SER A 130 -2.66 1.51 -3.41
CA SER A 130 -2.80 2.64 -2.49
C SER A 130 -4.17 3.30 -2.62
N LEU A 131 -4.75 3.64 -1.47
CA LEU A 131 -5.86 4.60 -1.37
C LEU A 131 -5.31 5.92 -0.84
N ILE A 132 -5.33 6.95 -1.70
CA ILE A 132 -4.65 8.23 -1.49
C ILE A 132 -5.71 9.32 -1.36
N GLY A 133 -5.58 10.25 -0.40
CA GLY A 133 -6.50 11.38 -0.30
C GLY A 133 -6.50 12.22 -1.57
N SER A 134 -7.68 12.50 -2.13
CA SER A 134 -7.81 13.22 -3.40
C SER A 134 -8.11 14.70 -3.20
N THR A 135 -7.50 15.59 -4.00
CA THR A 135 -7.87 17.01 -4.05
C THR A 135 -9.25 17.25 -4.67
N GLU A 136 -9.87 16.23 -5.26
CA GLU A 136 -11.27 16.29 -5.67
C GLU A 136 -12.15 16.61 -4.44
N GLY A 137 -13.13 17.50 -4.63
CA GLY A 137 -14.04 17.95 -3.56
C GLY A 137 -13.66 19.30 -2.94
N PRO A 138 -14.50 19.82 -2.03
CA PRO A 138 -14.39 21.19 -1.54
C PRO A 138 -13.08 21.47 -0.78
N PRO A 139 -12.69 22.74 -0.62
CA PRO A 139 -11.64 23.13 0.31
C PRO A 139 -11.94 22.64 1.74
N ARG A 140 -10.90 22.36 2.50
CA ARG A 140 -10.99 21.99 3.92
C ARG A 140 -9.78 22.54 4.66
N GLU A 141 -9.98 22.92 5.93
CA GLU A 141 -8.91 23.45 6.78
C GLU A 141 -8.13 22.35 7.51
N VAL A 142 -8.80 21.24 7.87
CA VAL A 142 -8.25 20.19 8.73
C VAL A 142 -8.27 18.82 8.06
N GLY A 143 -7.29 17.96 8.36
CA GLY A 143 -7.22 16.57 7.88
C GLY A 143 -5.93 16.22 7.09
N PRO A 144 -5.72 14.92 6.79
CA PRO A 144 -4.52 14.42 6.10
C PRO A 144 -4.30 15.05 4.74
N PRO A 145 -3.04 15.26 4.28
CA PRO A 145 -2.74 15.79 2.96
C PRO A 145 -3.55 15.14 1.83
N ARG A 146 -4.00 15.96 0.86
CA ARG A 146 -4.67 15.53 -0.37
C ARG A 146 -3.71 15.75 -1.54
N ARG A 147 -3.81 14.91 -2.58
CA ARG A 147 -3.01 15.02 -3.80
C ARG A 147 -3.91 15.03 -5.03
N SER A 148 -3.49 15.74 -6.06
CA SER A 148 -4.03 15.64 -7.42
C SER A 148 -3.59 14.34 -8.10
N ALA A 149 -4.32 13.92 -9.13
CA ALA A 149 -3.90 12.76 -9.93
C ALA A 149 -2.50 12.94 -10.54
N ARG A 150 -2.13 14.18 -10.91
CA ARG A 150 -0.80 14.52 -11.44
C ARG A 150 0.30 14.26 -10.42
N GLU A 151 0.11 14.71 -9.18
CA GLU A 151 1.09 14.49 -8.11
C GLU A 151 1.23 12.99 -7.79
N VAL A 152 0.13 12.24 -7.79
CA VAL A 152 0.18 10.77 -7.64
C VAL A 152 0.98 10.14 -8.77
N ALA A 153 0.69 10.50 -10.02
CA ALA A 153 1.40 9.93 -11.17
C ALA A 153 2.91 10.22 -11.11
N LEU A 154 3.30 11.48 -10.86
CA LEU A 154 4.72 11.87 -10.75
C LEU A 154 5.44 11.20 -9.58
N ALA A 155 4.72 10.83 -8.53
CA ALA A 155 5.28 10.18 -7.36
C ALA A 155 5.49 8.67 -7.58
N VAL A 156 4.58 8.02 -8.31
CA VAL A 156 4.55 6.57 -8.49
C VAL A 156 5.28 6.13 -9.74
N GLU A 157 5.05 6.83 -10.85
CA GLU A 157 5.55 6.46 -12.17
C GLU A 157 7.07 6.32 -12.21
N PRO A 158 7.92 7.12 -11.55
CA PRO A 158 9.37 6.93 -11.65
C PRO A 158 9.84 5.54 -11.17
N ALA A 159 9.18 4.96 -10.16
CA ALA A 159 9.61 3.70 -9.54
C ALA A 159 8.73 2.49 -9.93
N LEU A 160 7.46 2.71 -10.24
CA LEU A 160 6.47 1.67 -10.49
C LEU A 160 5.68 1.92 -11.78
N GLU A 161 5.30 0.85 -12.46
CA GLU A 161 4.34 0.92 -13.57
C GLU A 161 2.94 1.16 -13.02
N ILE A 162 2.28 2.26 -13.39
CA ILE A 162 0.89 2.52 -13.02
C ILE A 162 -0.02 1.67 -13.91
N ILE A 163 -0.76 0.75 -13.29
CA ILE A 163 -1.75 -0.10 -13.99
C ILE A 163 -3.10 0.60 -14.03
N GLU A 164 -3.52 1.21 -12.93
CA GLU A 164 -4.81 1.87 -12.80
C GLU A 164 -4.70 3.06 -11.87
N LEU A 165 -5.15 4.24 -12.33
CA LEU A 165 -5.33 5.43 -11.52
C LEU A 165 -6.72 5.99 -11.81
N ARG A 166 -7.59 5.99 -10.80
CA ARG A 166 -8.96 6.51 -10.94
C ARG A 166 -9.51 7.06 -9.62
N SER A 167 -10.59 7.82 -9.71
CA SER A 167 -11.31 8.29 -8.54
C SER A 167 -11.97 7.13 -7.78
N SER A 168 -12.09 7.31 -6.47
CA SER A 168 -12.75 6.41 -5.54
C SER A 168 -13.13 7.16 -4.26
N GLU A 169 -13.63 6.45 -3.26
CA GLU A 169 -14.09 6.99 -1.98
C GLU A 169 -13.59 6.14 -0.82
N PHE A 170 -13.26 6.79 0.29
CA PHE A 170 -13.14 6.11 1.58
C PHE A 170 -14.55 5.79 2.08
N ARG A 171 -14.93 4.50 2.06
CA ARG A 171 -16.29 4.05 2.43
C ARG A 171 -16.74 4.49 3.82
N ASP A 172 -15.81 4.75 4.74
CA ASP A 172 -16.12 5.05 6.13
C ASP A 172 -16.63 6.48 6.36
N HIS A 173 -16.34 7.40 5.44
CA HIS A 173 -16.68 8.82 5.60
C HIS A 173 -16.95 9.58 4.29
N GLY A 174 -17.01 8.89 3.15
CA GLY A 174 -17.36 9.48 1.85
C GLY A 174 -16.30 10.44 1.28
N ALA A 175 -15.14 10.54 1.93
CA ALA A 175 -14.05 11.37 1.43
C ALA A 175 -13.50 10.83 0.11
N LEU A 176 -13.28 11.71 -0.86
CA LEU A 176 -12.75 11.33 -2.17
C LEU A 176 -11.29 10.89 -2.07
N ALA A 177 -10.97 9.86 -2.84
CA ALA A 177 -9.66 9.22 -2.88
C ALA A 177 -9.23 8.93 -4.32
N TRP A 178 -7.93 8.86 -4.54
CA TRP A 178 -7.37 8.16 -5.68
C TRP A 178 -7.17 6.70 -5.32
N PHE A 179 -7.69 5.84 -6.18
CA PHE A 179 -7.31 4.45 -6.25
C PHE A 179 -6.12 4.36 -7.20
N CYS A 180 -4.96 3.91 -6.69
CA CYS A 180 -3.76 3.70 -7.49
C CYS A 180 -3.30 2.25 -7.35
N LEU A 181 -3.37 1.49 -8.44
CA LEU A 181 -2.73 0.19 -8.57
C LEU A 181 -1.48 0.33 -9.42
N ALA A 182 -0.34 -0.07 -8.89
CA ALA A 182 0.93 -0.07 -9.58
C ALA A 182 1.65 -1.43 -9.46
N ARG A 183 2.68 -1.62 -10.28
CA ARG A 183 3.47 -2.85 -10.33
C ARG A 183 4.95 -2.56 -10.32
N ARG A 184 5.72 -3.38 -9.60
CA ARG A 184 7.18 -3.34 -9.67
C ARG A 184 7.62 -3.71 -11.08
N ARG A 185 8.31 -2.77 -11.74
CA ARG A 185 8.87 -2.96 -13.06
C ARG A 185 9.95 -4.04 -13.05
N THR A 186 10.01 -4.82 -14.13
CA THR A 186 11.18 -5.66 -14.44
C THR A 186 12.19 -4.92 -15.31
N MET A 187 11.76 -3.85 -16.00
CA MET A 187 12.59 -2.98 -16.83
C MET A 187 12.24 -1.52 -16.53
N PRO A 188 13.22 -0.63 -16.31
CA PRO A 188 12.94 0.79 -16.10
C PRO A 188 12.13 1.40 -17.25
N ALA A 189 11.36 2.45 -16.96
CA ALA A 189 10.76 3.27 -18.00
C ALA A 189 11.88 3.93 -18.82
N GLN A 190 11.71 4.00 -20.14
CA GLN A 190 12.66 4.61 -21.04
C GLN A 190 12.05 5.85 -21.67
N SER A 191 12.88 6.88 -21.87
CA SER A 191 12.54 8.02 -22.73
C SER A 191 12.22 7.52 -24.15
N SER A 192 11.35 8.24 -24.86
CA SER A 192 10.99 7.93 -26.25
C SER A 192 12.19 7.96 -27.21
N TYR A 193 13.27 8.64 -26.84
CA TYR A 193 14.54 8.66 -27.54
C TYR A 193 15.66 8.34 -26.57
N GLY A 194 16.56 7.45 -26.98
CA GLY A 194 17.77 7.16 -26.21
C GLY A 194 18.55 8.44 -26.00
N VAL A 195 19.04 8.68 -24.78
CA VAL A 195 20.01 9.74 -24.54
C VAL A 195 21.21 9.42 -25.40
N VAL A 196 21.34 10.10 -26.54
CA VAL A 196 22.62 10.17 -27.24
C VAL A 196 23.49 10.97 -26.28
N ALA A 197 24.36 10.28 -25.54
CA ALA A 197 25.38 10.95 -24.77
C ALA A 197 26.17 11.82 -25.75
N SER A 198 26.03 13.14 -25.63
CA SER A 198 26.94 14.07 -26.27
C SER A 198 28.27 13.96 -25.53
N ASP A 199 29.28 13.45 -26.24
CA ASP A 199 30.70 13.46 -25.85
C ASP A 199 31.21 14.87 -25.53
#